data_AF-A0A9P0PIZ5-F1
#
_entry.id   AF-A0A9P0PIZ5-F1
#
_cell.length_a   1.000
_cell.length_b   1.000
_cell.length_c   1.000
_cell.angle_alpha   90.00
_cell.angle_beta   90.00
_cell.angle_gamma   90.00
#
_symmetry.space_group_name_H-M   'P 1'
#
loop_
_entity.id
_entity.type
_entity.pdbx_description
1 polymer ?
#
loop_
_entity_poly.entity_id
_entity_poly.type
_entity_poly.pdbx_seq_one_letter_code
_entity_poly.pdbx_strand_id
1 'polypeptide(L)'
;MVSKKKKKYSTGEGAQFLTRKAALKKLQLSLRDFRRLCILKGIYPREPRNRKRAQKGDTSIKTLYHVKDIQFLLHEPIIWKLRDYKIFNKKVGRARAVKDFETLHKYLNNHPTLKLDHIVKERYPTFIDALKDLDDCLTLCFLFSTFPSLSHVPRDQSALCRRLTLEFLHGVIEAKALRKVFVSIKGYYFQVEIKGEIITWIQPHHFAFTPQSRGEVDFKLMSTFVEFYTVMLGFVNFRLYHSLNLYYPPKFSAVTQSDSEKSLVDEEVFVSERVAALNFPLAKTSNTETDECELDEFNMEGDAEKLEELRKEAEKVKKLKTLFKGLKIFLNREVPREPLVFIIRCFGGEVSWDKDMFIGSTFDENDESITHQIVDRPSIDKQYISRYYVQPQWIFDCVNARDLLPVNKYFIGEVLPPHLSPFIDPEKDQQYIPPEARAIYDENELEQHHKLENDEDEAESESEEEEKRQEFRLREKMIKRKYKNLYKSMMEGKKERSKEIWLLRKKRRLHDEGEAKKKKEEKKQKKKATAVDA
;
A
#
# COMPACT_ATOMS: atom_id res chain seq x y z
N MET A 1 -48.18 25.36 33.63
CA MET A 1 -47.83 25.97 32.32
C MET A 1 -47.67 24.87 31.28
N VAL A 2 -48.57 24.76 30.30
CA VAL A 2 -48.46 23.75 29.22
C VAL A 2 -47.44 24.25 28.20
N SER A 3 -46.35 23.51 28.00
CA SER A 3 -45.31 23.89 27.04
C SER A 3 -45.87 23.94 25.61
N LYS A 4 -45.55 25.00 24.84
CA LYS A 4 -45.97 25.13 23.43
C LYS A 4 -45.54 23.90 22.62
N LYS A 5 -46.45 23.37 21.80
CA LYS A 5 -46.22 22.19 20.96
C LYS A 5 -45.00 22.40 20.06
N LYS A 6 -44.01 21.51 20.17
CA LYS A 6 -42.75 21.59 19.39
C LYS A 6 -43.04 21.41 17.89
N LYS A 7 -42.33 22.16 17.05
CA LYS A 7 -42.43 22.03 15.58
C LYS A 7 -41.94 20.65 15.15
N LYS A 8 -42.55 20.07 14.12
CA LYS A 8 -42.10 18.77 13.58
C LYS A 8 -40.64 18.87 13.15
N TYR A 9 -39.86 17.83 13.44
CA TYR A 9 -38.42 17.73 13.13
C TYR A 9 -37.52 18.78 13.80
N SER A 10 -38.01 19.54 14.80
CA SER A 10 -37.17 20.45 15.58
C SER A 10 -36.34 19.72 16.64
N THR A 11 -36.68 18.48 16.95
CA THR A 11 -36.00 17.63 17.93
C THR A 11 -35.77 16.23 17.38
N GLY A 12 -34.76 15.53 17.91
CA GLY A 12 -34.38 14.18 17.47
C GLY A 12 -33.59 14.18 16.17
N GLU A 13 -33.65 13.08 15.44
CA GLU A 13 -32.84 12.85 14.22
C GLU A 13 -33.04 13.94 13.15
N GLY A 14 -34.26 14.50 13.02
CA GLY A 14 -34.55 15.57 12.06
C GLY A 14 -33.80 16.89 12.31
N ALA A 15 -33.28 17.10 13.52
CA ALA A 15 -32.47 18.25 13.90
C ALA A 15 -30.97 17.95 13.99
N GLN A 16 -30.60 16.67 14.15
CA GLN A 16 -29.21 16.24 14.30
C GLN A 16 -28.45 16.16 12.98
N PHE A 17 -29.17 15.93 11.87
CA PHE A 17 -28.57 15.72 10.56
C PHE A 17 -28.88 16.85 9.58
N LEU A 18 -27.92 17.11 8.69
CA LEU A 18 -28.00 18.09 7.62
C LEU A 18 -27.63 17.44 6.30
N THR A 19 -28.40 17.74 5.25
CA THR A 19 -28.05 17.27 3.89
C THR A 19 -26.83 18.01 3.36
N ARG A 20 -26.02 17.36 2.50
CA ARG A 20 -24.87 18.01 1.84
C ARG A 20 -25.22 19.35 1.19
N LYS A 21 -26.34 19.44 0.48
CA LYS A 21 -26.79 20.70 -0.17
C LYS A 21 -27.04 21.80 0.86
N ALA A 22 -27.64 21.46 2.01
CA ALA A 22 -27.88 22.42 3.08
C ALA A 22 -26.58 22.82 3.80
N ALA A 23 -25.63 21.88 3.99
CA ALA A 23 -24.30 22.17 4.52
C ALA A 23 -23.52 23.16 3.63
N LEU A 24 -23.51 22.93 2.32
CA LEU A 24 -22.90 23.84 1.34
C LEU A 24 -23.49 25.24 1.41
N LYS A 25 -24.83 25.35 1.49
CA LYS A 25 -25.52 26.64 1.60
C LYS A 25 -25.18 27.35 2.91
N LYS A 26 -25.05 26.62 4.02
CA LYS A 26 -24.71 27.17 5.33
C LYS A 26 -23.26 27.68 5.40
N LEU A 27 -22.31 26.93 4.85
CA LEU A 27 -20.89 27.29 4.83
C LEU A 27 -20.52 28.27 3.71
N GLN A 28 -21.39 28.45 2.71
CA GLN A 28 -21.15 29.28 1.52
C GLN A 28 -19.89 28.86 0.75
N LEU A 29 -19.66 27.55 0.65
CA LEU A 29 -18.52 26.96 -0.04
C LEU A 29 -18.95 26.24 -1.32
N SER A 30 -18.00 26.10 -2.26
CA SER A 30 -18.20 25.26 -3.44
C SER A 30 -18.13 23.77 -3.03
N LEU A 31 -18.66 22.87 -3.87
CA LEU A 31 -18.61 21.44 -3.58
C LEU A 31 -17.16 20.91 -3.44
N ARG A 32 -16.24 21.41 -4.26
CA ARG A 32 -14.82 21.04 -4.22
C ARG A 32 -14.17 21.48 -2.92
N ASP A 33 -14.37 22.74 -2.53
CA ASP A 33 -13.76 23.30 -1.32
C ASP A 33 -14.35 22.65 -0.06
N PHE A 34 -15.65 22.34 -0.08
CA PHE A 34 -16.31 21.61 1.00
C PHE A 34 -15.77 20.19 1.15
N ARG A 35 -15.57 19.44 0.06
CA ARG A 35 -14.94 18.11 0.11
C ARG A 35 -13.53 18.17 0.68
N ARG A 36 -12.71 19.11 0.21
CA ARG A 36 -11.35 19.33 0.73
C ARG A 36 -11.38 19.61 2.23
N LEU A 37 -12.25 20.52 2.68
CA LEU A 37 -12.38 20.87 4.09
C LEU A 37 -12.83 19.67 4.95
N CYS A 38 -13.79 18.88 4.46
CA CYS A 38 -14.22 17.65 5.13
C CYS A 38 -13.08 16.64 5.27
N ILE A 39 -12.23 16.49 4.25
CA ILE A 39 -11.07 15.59 4.30
C ILE A 39 -10.05 16.06 5.32
N LEU A 40 -9.64 17.32 5.25
CA LEU A 40 -8.64 17.89 6.15
C LEU A 40 -9.05 17.75 7.62
N LYS A 41 -10.33 17.94 7.92
CA LYS A 41 -10.86 17.84 9.29
C LYS A 41 -11.37 16.45 9.69
N GLY A 42 -11.35 15.47 8.78
CA GLY A 42 -11.86 14.12 9.06
C GLY A 42 -13.37 14.04 9.33
N ILE A 43 -14.17 14.87 8.64
CA ILE A 43 -15.63 14.85 8.78
C ILE A 43 -16.25 13.97 7.69
N TYR A 44 -16.84 12.87 8.14
CA TYR A 44 -17.43 11.86 7.27
C TYR A 44 -18.95 11.98 7.21
N PRO A 45 -19.58 11.59 6.08
CA PRO A 45 -21.02 11.43 6.03
C PRO A 45 -21.45 10.33 7.02
N ARG A 46 -22.64 10.48 7.62
CA ARG A 46 -23.18 9.55 8.62
C ARG A 46 -24.55 9.07 8.20
N GLU A 47 -24.81 7.78 8.42
CA GLU A 47 -26.11 7.18 8.13
C GLU A 47 -26.99 7.16 9.40
N PRO A 48 -28.14 7.86 9.39
CA PRO A 48 -29.04 7.88 10.54
C PRO A 48 -29.85 6.59 10.65
N ARG A 49 -30.24 6.23 11.89
CA ARG A 49 -31.14 5.09 12.14
C ARG A 49 -32.47 5.20 11.38
N ASN A 50 -33.12 6.39 11.38
CA ASN A 50 -34.37 6.62 10.64
C ASN A 50 -34.21 7.72 9.58
N ARG A 51 -33.80 7.32 8.37
CA ARG A 51 -33.56 8.25 7.25
C ARG A 51 -34.73 9.17 6.93
N LYS A 52 -35.97 8.67 6.95
CA LYS A 52 -37.19 9.48 6.71
C LYS A 52 -37.34 10.62 7.72
N ARG A 53 -37.00 10.40 8.99
CA ARG A 53 -37.08 11.42 10.04
C ARG A 53 -35.95 12.44 9.90
N ALA A 54 -34.74 11.97 9.63
CA ALA A 54 -33.57 12.82 9.39
C ALA A 54 -33.73 13.73 8.17
N GLN A 55 -34.36 13.23 7.10
CA GLN A 55 -34.59 13.99 5.87
C GLN A 55 -35.94 14.74 5.82
N LYS A 56 -36.61 14.90 6.97
CA LYS A 56 -37.87 15.65 7.08
C LYS A 56 -38.98 15.13 6.15
N GLY A 57 -39.06 13.81 5.98
CA GLY A 57 -40.09 13.12 5.19
C GLY A 57 -39.66 12.66 3.80
N ASP A 58 -38.47 13.07 3.33
CA ASP A 58 -37.93 12.61 2.05
C ASP A 58 -37.44 11.15 2.14
N THR A 59 -37.64 10.39 1.05
CA THR A 59 -37.26 8.98 0.93
C THR A 59 -35.99 8.78 0.12
N SER A 60 -35.51 9.81 -0.58
CA SER A 60 -34.33 9.75 -1.44
C SER A 60 -33.03 9.45 -0.68
N ILE A 61 -32.10 8.76 -1.33
CA ILE A 61 -30.78 8.49 -0.74
C ILE A 61 -29.94 9.77 -0.87
N LYS A 62 -29.73 10.47 0.24
CA LYS A 62 -28.92 11.69 0.30
C LYS A 62 -27.83 11.51 1.33
N THR A 63 -26.64 12.02 1.03
CA THR A 63 -25.52 12.09 1.99
C THR A 63 -25.85 13.10 3.09
N LEU A 64 -25.80 12.63 4.33
CA LEU A 64 -26.11 13.40 5.54
C LEU A 64 -24.85 13.59 6.37
N TYR A 65 -24.76 14.73 7.05
CA TYR A 65 -23.70 15.09 7.99
C TYR A 65 -24.33 15.49 9.32
N HIS A 66 -23.60 15.37 10.43
CA HIS A 66 -24.10 15.93 11.69
C HIS A 66 -24.07 17.46 11.67
N VAL A 67 -25.10 18.08 12.26
CA VAL A 67 -25.18 19.54 12.39
C VAL A 67 -24.05 20.07 13.27
N LYS A 68 -23.61 19.30 14.27
CA LYS A 68 -22.48 19.66 15.16
C LYS A 68 -21.19 19.80 14.35
N ASP A 69 -20.86 18.83 13.51
CA ASP A 69 -19.65 18.84 12.68
C ASP A 69 -19.65 20.01 11.70
N ILE A 70 -20.80 20.31 11.07
CA ILE A 70 -20.92 21.48 10.18
C ILE A 70 -20.83 22.80 10.95
N GLN A 71 -21.31 22.84 12.20
CA GLN A 71 -21.16 24.02 13.05
C GLN A 71 -19.70 24.23 13.44
N PHE A 72 -18.99 23.15 13.75
CA PHE A 72 -17.56 23.18 14.02
C PHE A 72 -16.78 23.72 12.81
N LEU A 73 -17.07 23.22 11.60
CA LEU A 73 -16.47 23.74 10.36
C LEU A 73 -16.67 25.23 10.13
N LEU A 74 -17.77 25.82 10.62
CA LEU A 74 -18.08 27.23 10.41
C LEU A 74 -17.04 28.16 11.07
N HIS A 75 -16.41 27.70 12.17
CA HIS A 75 -15.43 28.46 12.93
C HIS A 75 -13.98 28.19 12.49
N GLU A 76 -13.78 27.38 11.45
CA GLU A 76 -12.44 27.00 10.98
C GLU A 76 -11.71 28.12 10.22
N PRO A 77 -10.45 28.44 10.58
CA PRO A 77 -9.68 29.50 9.92
C PRO A 77 -9.35 29.19 8.45
N ILE A 78 -9.32 27.89 8.08
CA ILE A 78 -9.06 27.43 6.70
C ILE A 78 -10.07 28.01 5.71
N ILE A 79 -11.31 28.24 6.14
CA ILE A 79 -12.35 28.82 5.29
C ILE A 79 -11.93 30.20 4.78
N TRP A 80 -11.29 31.01 5.63
CA TRP A 80 -10.80 32.33 5.25
C TRP A 80 -9.68 32.22 4.23
N LYS A 81 -8.75 31.30 4.41
CA LYS A 81 -7.69 31.03 3.41
C LYS A 81 -8.26 30.57 2.07
N LEU A 82 -9.28 29.70 2.07
CA LEU A 82 -9.99 29.30 0.85
C LEU A 82 -10.68 30.47 0.14
N ARG A 83 -11.13 31.49 0.89
CA ARG A 83 -11.67 32.73 0.32
C ARG A 83 -10.55 33.61 -0.23
N ASP A 84 -9.43 33.73 0.46
CA ASP A 84 -8.22 34.44 -0.01
C ASP A 84 -7.75 33.86 -1.35
N TYR A 85 -7.72 32.53 -1.50
CA TYR A 85 -7.42 31.87 -2.77
C TYR A 85 -8.35 32.28 -3.91
N LYS A 86 -9.66 32.44 -3.63
CA LYS A 86 -10.61 32.87 -4.66
C LYS A 86 -10.38 34.33 -5.06
N ILE A 87 -10.09 35.19 -4.08
CA ILE A 87 -9.75 36.59 -4.33
C ILE A 87 -8.47 36.68 -5.15
N PHE A 88 -7.45 35.91 -4.76
CA PHE A 88 -6.19 35.77 -5.46
C PHE A 88 -6.38 35.35 -6.92
N ASN A 89 -7.11 34.26 -7.16
CA ASN A 89 -7.39 33.78 -8.51
C ASN A 89 -8.15 34.81 -9.37
N LYS A 90 -9.04 35.60 -8.75
CA LYS A 90 -9.73 36.70 -9.43
C LYS A 90 -8.78 37.85 -9.80
N LYS A 91 -7.86 38.22 -8.89
CA LYS A 91 -6.83 39.25 -9.15
C LYS A 91 -5.86 38.81 -10.25
N VAL A 92 -5.37 37.58 -10.18
CA VAL A 92 -4.51 36.96 -11.21
C VAL A 92 -5.23 36.89 -12.56
N GLY A 93 -6.49 36.44 -12.57
CA GLY A 93 -7.30 36.40 -13.79
C GLY A 93 -7.51 37.78 -14.42
N ARG A 94 -7.73 38.81 -13.59
CA ARG A 94 -7.85 40.21 -14.06
C ARG A 94 -6.54 40.74 -14.61
N ALA A 95 -5.43 40.59 -13.89
CA ALA A 95 -4.11 41.04 -14.35
C ALA A 95 -3.71 40.35 -15.67
N ARG A 96 -3.96 39.04 -15.77
CA ARG A 96 -3.74 38.26 -17.00
C ARG A 96 -4.60 38.76 -18.16
N ALA A 97 -5.88 39.08 -17.93
CA ALA A 97 -6.77 39.60 -18.96
C ALA A 97 -6.36 41.01 -19.44
N VAL A 98 -5.85 41.85 -18.53
CA VAL A 98 -5.32 43.19 -18.82
C VAL A 98 -3.91 43.13 -19.44
N LYS A 99 -3.25 41.96 -19.40
CA LYS A 99 -1.84 41.73 -19.80
C LYS A 99 -0.83 42.59 -19.02
N ASP A 100 -1.17 42.92 -17.77
CA ASP A 100 -0.24 43.56 -16.85
C ASP A 100 0.62 42.48 -16.18
N PHE A 101 1.83 42.28 -16.72
CA PHE A 101 2.74 41.23 -16.27
C PHE A 101 3.42 41.58 -14.94
N GLU A 102 3.66 42.85 -14.65
CA GLU A 102 4.36 43.25 -13.42
C GLU A 102 3.49 42.97 -12.18
N THR A 103 2.22 43.36 -12.21
CA THR A 103 1.30 43.05 -11.10
C THR A 103 1.00 41.56 -11.00
N LEU A 104 0.98 40.85 -12.13
CA LEU A 104 0.85 39.40 -12.15
C LEU A 104 2.02 38.73 -11.40
N HIS A 105 3.27 39.10 -11.68
CA HIS A 105 4.44 38.58 -10.96
C HIS A 105 4.38 38.91 -9.47
N LYS A 106 4.00 40.14 -9.09
CA LYS A 106 3.80 40.52 -7.68
C LYS A 106 2.76 39.65 -6.99
N TYR A 107 1.67 39.30 -7.66
CA TYR A 107 0.67 38.38 -7.11
C TYR A 107 1.24 36.96 -7.00
N LEU A 108 1.85 36.41 -8.05
CA LEU A 108 2.41 35.06 -8.03
C LEU A 108 3.44 34.87 -6.90
N ASN A 109 4.28 35.87 -6.62
CA ASN A 109 5.22 35.83 -5.50
C ASN A 109 4.53 35.86 -4.13
N ASN A 110 3.38 36.53 -4.03
CA ASN A 110 2.55 36.60 -2.82
C ASN A 110 1.44 35.53 -2.81
N HIS A 111 1.70 34.36 -3.39
CA HIS A 111 0.73 33.29 -3.44
C HIS A 111 0.36 32.83 -2.01
N PRO A 112 -0.93 32.87 -1.62
CA PRO A 112 -1.33 32.39 -0.30
C PRO A 112 -1.06 30.88 -0.21
N THR A 113 -0.42 30.41 0.85
CA THR A 113 -0.22 28.98 1.12
C THR A 113 -1.08 28.52 2.29
N LEU A 114 -1.66 27.32 2.17
CA LEU A 114 -2.46 26.72 3.23
C LEU A 114 -1.52 25.91 4.13
N LYS A 115 -1.28 26.39 5.35
CA LYS A 115 -0.54 25.62 6.36
C LYS A 115 -1.48 24.63 7.05
N LEU A 116 -1.17 23.35 6.98
CA LEU A 116 -1.99 22.27 7.57
C LEU A 116 -1.53 21.89 8.99
N ASP A 117 -0.43 22.47 9.48
CA ASP A 117 0.23 22.12 10.75
C ASP A 117 -0.71 22.11 11.95
N HIS A 118 -1.55 23.15 12.06
CA HIS A 118 -2.53 23.28 13.14
C HIS A 118 -3.59 22.18 13.11
N ILE A 119 -3.99 21.74 11.91
CA ILE A 119 -5.01 20.71 11.72
C ILE A 119 -4.47 19.35 12.13
N VAL A 120 -3.23 19.05 11.75
CA VAL A 120 -2.59 17.79 12.12
C VAL A 120 -2.46 17.70 13.64
N LYS A 121 -2.00 18.77 14.30
CA LYS A 121 -1.88 18.82 15.77
C LYS A 121 -3.21 18.73 16.50
N GLU A 122 -4.27 19.30 15.94
CA GLU A 122 -5.61 19.22 16.52
C GLU A 122 -6.22 17.82 16.36
N ARG A 123 -6.01 17.18 15.20
CA ARG A 123 -6.52 15.84 14.91
C ARG A 123 -5.75 14.76 15.66
N TYR A 124 -4.43 14.93 15.80
CA TYR A 124 -3.52 14.02 16.47
C TYR A 124 -2.80 14.76 17.60
N PRO A 125 -3.42 14.88 18.79
CA PRO A 125 -2.83 15.59 19.92
C PRO A 125 -1.62 14.85 20.48
N THR A 126 -1.61 13.52 20.39
CA THR A 126 -0.47 12.69 20.83
C THR A 126 0.22 12.03 19.64
N PHE A 127 1.50 11.67 19.86
CA PHE A 127 2.28 10.94 18.86
C PHE A 127 1.70 9.54 18.59
N ILE A 128 1.16 8.88 19.62
CA ILE A 128 0.56 7.54 19.52
C ILE A 128 -0.69 7.59 18.64
N ASP A 129 -1.54 8.63 18.80
CA ASP A 129 -2.72 8.80 17.95
C ASP A 129 -2.34 8.95 16.47
N ALA A 130 -1.22 9.62 16.18
CA ALA A 130 -0.69 9.73 14.82
C ALA A 130 -0.15 8.39 14.30
N LEU A 131 0.46 7.55 15.15
CA LEU A 131 0.95 6.22 14.74
C LEU A 131 -0.19 5.27 14.38
N LYS A 132 -1.33 5.34 15.08
CA LYS A 132 -2.50 4.49 14.81
C LYS A 132 -3.12 4.70 13.42
N ASP A 133 -3.10 5.93 12.93
CA ASP A 133 -3.60 6.29 11.60
C ASP A 133 -2.49 6.25 10.52
N LEU A 134 -1.28 5.78 10.86
CA LEU A 134 -0.12 5.83 9.96
C LEU A 134 -0.21 4.81 8.81
N ASP A 135 -0.93 3.71 8.98
CA ASP A 135 -1.09 2.65 7.97
C ASP A 135 -1.65 3.21 6.63
N ASP A 136 -2.79 3.89 6.70
CA ASP A 136 -3.43 4.52 5.52
C ASP A 136 -2.56 5.63 4.92
N CYS A 137 -1.86 6.37 5.79
CA CYS A 137 -0.94 7.44 5.39
C CYS A 137 0.23 6.90 4.55
N LEU A 138 0.89 5.84 5.03
CA LEU A 138 2.03 5.22 4.37
C LEU A 138 1.60 4.56 3.06
N THR A 139 0.53 3.76 3.06
CA THR A 139 0.05 3.10 1.83
C THR A 139 -0.23 4.10 0.71
N LEU A 140 -0.86 5.24 1.02
CA LEU A 140 -1.14 6.26 0.02
C LEU A 140 0.13 6.99 -0.43
N CYS A 141 1.06 7.29 0.48
CA CYS A 141 2.32 7.95 0.14
C CYS A 141 3.22 7.06 -0.73
N PHE A 142 3.32 5.76 -0.42
CA PHE A 142 4.02 4.78 -1.26
C PHE A 142 3.35 4.59 -2.62
N LEU A 143 2.02 4.66 -2.70
CA LEU A 143 1.34 4.64 -3.99
C LEU A 143 1.67 5.89 -4.82
N PHE A 144 1.62 7.08 -4.21
CA PHE A 144 1.90 8.34 -4.91
C PHE A 144 3.36 8.56 -5.28
N SER A 145 4.30 7.89 -4.61
CA SER A 145 5.72 7.91 -4.99
C SER A 145 6.00 7.15 -6.29
N THR A 146 5.18 6.14 -6.62
CA THR A 146 5.27 5.39 -7.88
C THR A 146 4.62 6.10 -9.07
N PHE A 147 3.74 7.07 -8.82
CA PHE A 147 3.01 7.73 -9.91
C PHE A 147 3.93 8.63 -10.75
N PRO A 148 3.80 8.59 -12.09
CA PRO A 148 4.41 9.59 -12.95
C PRO A 148 3.76 10.96 -12.75
N SER A 149 4.34 12.01 -13.32
CA SER A 149 3.72 13.35 -13.26
C SER A 149 2.41 13.36 -14.07
N LEU A 150 1.29 13.32 -13.37
CA LEU A 150 -0.06 13.39 -13.95
C LEU A 150 -0.60 14.83 -13.93
N SER A 151 -1.53 15.16 -14.82
CA SER A 151 -2.11 16.52 -14.89
C SER A 151 -2.87 16.97 -13.64
N HIS A 152 -3.30 16.04 -12.80
CA HIS A 152 -4.09 16.31 -11.59
C HIS A 152 -3.30 16.07 -10.29
N VAL A 153 -2.08 15.56 -10.39
CA VAL A 153 -1.17 15.34 -9.27
C VAL A 153 0.03 16.25 -9.47
N PRO A 154 0.21 17.29 -8.65
CA PRO A 154 1.40 18.14 -8.73
C PRO A 154 2.67 17.29 -8.62
N ARG A 155 3.65 17.54 -9.49
CA ARG A 155 4.96 16.86 -9.46
C ARG A 155 5.61 16.96 -8.08
N ASP A 156 5.49 18.13 -7.47
CA ASP A 156 6.04 18.43 -6.15
C ASP A 156 5.48 17.50 -5.05
N GLN A 157 4.20 17.11 -5.15
CA GLN A 157 3.60 16.19 -4.19
C GLN A 157 4.21 14.79 -4.30
N SER A 158 4.34 14.24 -5.52
CA SER A 158 4.94 12.92 -5.72
C SER A 158 6.41 12.88 -5.30
N ALA A 159 7.18 13.92 -5.60
CA ALA A 159 8.58 14.03 -5.17
C ALA A 159 8.70 14.09 -3.64
N LEU A 160 7.83 14.86 -2.98
CA LEU A 160 7.81 14.98 -1.53
C LEU A 160 7.36 13.68 -0.86
N CYS A 161 6.37 12.96 -1.41
CA CYS A 161 6.02 11.61 -0.97
C CYS A 161 7.21 10.67 -1.03
N ARG A 162 7.92 10.62 -2.17
CA ARG A 162 9.10 9.77 -2.35
C ARG A 162 10.18 10.06 -1.31
N ARG A 163 10.46 11.34 -1.05
CA ARG A 163 11.41 11.75 -0.02
C ARG A 163 10.96 11.29 1.37
N LEU A 164 9.74 11.63 1.79
CA LEU A 164 9.24 11.31 3.13
C LEU A 164 9.11 9.81 3.39
N THR A 165 8.73 9.01 2.39
CA THR A 165 8.67 7.55 2.52
C THR A 165 10.06 6.95 2.72
N LEU A 166 11.07 7.44 1.99
CA LEU A 166 12.45 6.97 2.17
C LEU A 166 13.02 7.41 3.53
N GLU A 167 12.75 8.65 3.96
CA GLU A 167 13.10 9.12 5.31
C GLU A 167 12.48 8.22 6.38
N PHE A 168 11.23 7.78 6.21
CA PHE A 168 10.57 6.86 7.12
C PHE A 168 11.25 5.48 7.12
N LEU A 169 11.55 4.91 5.95
CA LEU A 169 12.26 3.62 5.83
C LEU A 169 13.63 3.67 6.53
N HIS A 170 14.41 4.74 6.35
CA HIS A 170 15.66 4.96 7.08
C HIS A 170 15.48 5.02 8.60
N GLY A 171 14.45 5.72 9.07
CA GLY A 171 14.11 5.77 10.49
C GLY A 171 13.79 4.38 11.05
N VAL A 172 13.12 3.53 10.27
CA VAL A 172 12.82 2.14 10.64
C VAL A 172 14.07 1.26 10.63
N ILE A 173 14.99 1.45 9.67
CA ILE A 173 16.27 0.74 9.59
C ILE A 173 17.09 1.01 10.87
N GLU A 174 17.27 2.28 11.23
CA GLU A 174 18.02 2.67 12.44
C GLU A 174 17.31 2.21 13.73
N ALA A 175 15.98 2.24 13.77
CA ALA A 175 15.22 1.73 14.90
C ALA A 175 15.22 0.18 15.02
N LYS A 176 15.57 -0.54 13.93
CA LYS A 176 15.46 -2.00 13.81
C LYS A 176 14.10 -2.53 14.29
N ALA A 177 13.04 -1.88 13.78
CA ALA A 177 11.67 -2.05 14.27
C ALA A 177 10.80 -2.99 13.40
N LEU A 178 11.34 -3.50 12.29
CA LEU A 178 10.64 -4.44 11.40
C LEU A 178 10.36 -5.78 12.13
N ARG A 179 9.18 -6.36 11.90
CA ARG A 179 8.71 -7.59 12.59
C ARG A 179 8.25 -8.69 11.65
N LYS A 180 7.40 -8.35 10.66
CA LYS A 180 6.87 -9.31 9.68
C LYS A 180 6.98 -8.72 8.28
N VAL A 181 7.18 -9.60 7.30
CA VAL A 181 7.24 -9.21 5.90
C VAL A 181 6.49 -10.22 5.06
N PHE A 182 5.73 -9.78 4.05
CA PHE A 182 5.04 -10.69 3.15
C PHE A 182 5.01 -10.16 1.74
N VAL A 183 5.24 -11.05 0.76
CA VAL A 183 5.16 -10.71 -0.65
C VAL A 183 3.82 -11.20 -1.21
N SER A 184 3.08 -10.29 -1.84
CA SER A 184 1.84 -10.60 -2.53
C SER A 184 1.88 -10.11 -3.97
N ILE A 185 0.88 -10.53 -4.77
CA ILE A 185 0.65 -10.03 -6.12
C ILE A 185 0.43 -8.51 -6.13
N LYS A 186 -0.16 -7.95 -5.06
CA LYS A 186 -0.41 -6.51 -4.93
C LYS A 186 0.85 -5.68 -4.64
N GLY A 187 1.81 -6.26 -3.92
CA GLY A 187 2.96 -5.55 -3.39
C GLY A 187 3.57 -6.25 -2.18
N TYR A 188 4.47 -5.54 -1.50
CA TYR A 188 5.14 -5.95 -0.27
C TYR A 188 4.40 -5.42 0.94
N TYR A 189 4.07 -6.30 1.87
CA TYR A 189 3.48 -5.96 3.16
C TYR A 189 4.60 -5.92 4.20
N PHE A 190 4.72 -4.79 4.89
CA PHE A 190 5.67 -4.62 5.98
C PHE A 190 4.91 -4.36 7.27
N GLN A 191 5.35 -5.00 8.34
CA GLN A 191 4.85 -4.74 9.69
C GLN A 191 5.98 -4.29 10.59
N VAL A 192 5.81 -3.12 11.20
CA VAL A 192 6.77 -2.51 12.11
C VAL A 192 6.10 -2.25 13.44
N GLU A 193 6.88 -2.36 14.52
CA GLU A 193 6.43 -2.05 15.86
C GLU A 193 7.18 -0.80 16.36
N ILE A 194 6.47 0.33 16.48
CA ILE A 194 7.02 1.60 16.96
C ILE A 194 6.31 1.97 18.26
N LYS A 195 7.05 2.03 19.37
CA LYS A 195 6.53 2.38 20.71
C LYS A 195 5.29 1.58 21.14
N GLY A 196 5.27 0.29 20.80
CA GLY A 196 4.18 -0.62 21.15
C GLY A 196 2.96 -0.58 20.22
N GLU A 197 2.94 0.33 19.23
CA GLU A 197 1.91 0.31 18.18
C GLU A 197 2.44 -0.45 16.96
N ILE A 198 1.59 -1.34 16.43
CA ILE A 198 1.89 -2.16 15.26
C ILE A 198 1.35 -1.45 14.03
N ILE A 199 2.22 -1.20 13.06
CA ILE A 199 1.93 -0.44 11.85
C ILE A 199 2.14 -1.37 10.68
N THR A 200 1.11 -1.54 9.85
CA THR A 200 1.14 -2.43 8.69
C THR A 200 0.80 -1.65 7.44
N TRP A 201 1.73 -1.60 6.48
CA TRP A 201 1.50 -0.91 5.21
C TRP A 201 1.92 -1.77 4.01
N ILE A 202 1.41 -1.38 2.85
CA ILE A 202 1.68 -2.01 1.56
C ILE A 202 2.52 -1.07 0.73
N GLN A 203 3.67 -1.58 0.26
CA GLN A 203 4.46 -0.96 -0.78
C GLN A 203 4.12 -1.62 -2.12
N PRO A 204 3.59 -0.89 -3.11
CA PRO A 204 3.28 -1.47 -4.42
C PRO A 204 4.55 -1.91 -5.14
N HIS A 205 4.40 -2.88 -6.03
CA HIS A 205 5.48 -3.25 -6.96
C HIS A 205 5.80 -2.08 -7.90
N HIS A 206 7.07 -1.94 -8.25
CA HIS A 206 7.57 -0.88 -9.14
C HIS A 206 7.27 -1.21 -10.61
N PHE A 207 5.99 -1.28 -10.97
CA PHE A 207 5.54 -1.45 -12.35
C PHE A 207 5.19 -0.11 -13.00
N ALA A 208 5.27 -0.09 -14.33
CA ALA A 208 4.85 1.07 -15.09
C ALA A 208 3.36 1.36 -14.85
N PHE A 209 3.06 2.61 -14.46
CA PHE A 209 1.70 3.04 -14.20
C PHE A 209 0.84 2.96 -15.47
N THR A 210 -0.19 2.13 -15.44
CA THR A 210 -1.19 2.07 -16.52
C THR A 210 -2.32 3.06 -16.20
N PRO A 211 -2.56 4.09 -17.03
CA PRO A 211 -3.58 5.09 -16.75
C PRO A 211 -4.98 4.46 -16.71
N GLN A 212 -5.62 4.52 -15.54
CA GLN A 212 -7.02 4.10 -15.38
C GLN A 212 -7.98 5.12 -16.00
N SER A 213 -9.19 4.66 -16.32
CA SER A 213 -10.22 5.52 -16.90
C SER A 213 -10.64 6.62 -15.92
N ARG A 214 -10.88 7.84 -16.43
CA ARG A 214 -11.24 9.03 -15.62
C ARG A 214 -12.51 8.87 -14.77
N GLY A 215 -13.32 7.84 -15.01
CA GLY A 215 -14.55 7.55 -14.28
C GLY A 215 -14.39 6.66 -13.04
N GLU A 216 -13.24 5.99 -12.89
CA GLU A 216 -13.03 5.00 -11.81
C GLU A 216 -12.45 5.64 -10.55
N VAL A 217 -11.50 6.59 -10.70
CA VAL A 217 -10.76 7.17 -9.58
C VAL A 217 -10.70 8.70 -9.65
N ASP A 218 -11.05 9.37 -8.55
CA ASP A 218 -10.96 10.84 -8.40
C ASP A 218 -9.61 11.25 -7.80
N PHE A 219 -8.61 11.43 -8.66
CA PHE A 219 -7.26 11.86 -8.25
C PHE A 219 -7.21 13.22 -7.54
N LYS A 220 -8.19 14.11 -7.75
CA LYS A 220 -8.22 15.40 -7.05
C LYS A 220 -8.54 15.21 -5.57
N LEU A 221 -9.42 14.26 -5.28
CA LEU A 221 -9.74 13.88 -3.90
C LEU A 221 -8.51 13.25 -3.24
N MET A 222 -7.87 12.30 -3.93
CA MET A 222 -6.67 11.63 -3.41
C MET A 222 -5.52 12.61 -3.18
N SER A 223 -5.29 13.59 -4.07
CA SER A 223 -4.29 14.64 -3.88
C SER A 223 -4.52 15.45 -2.61
N THR A 224 -5.78 15.70 -2.21
CA THR A 224 -6.06 16.39 -0.93
C THR A 224 -5.78 15.52 0.30
N PHE A 225 -5.93 14.19 0.19
CA PHE A 225 -5.51 13.27 1.24
C PHE A 225 -3.99 13.23 1.37
N VAL A 226 -3.27 13.12 0.24
CA VAL A 226 -1.81 13.14 0.21
C VAL A 226 -1.26 14.45 0.76
N GLU A 227 -1.84 15.59 0.41
CA GLU A 227 -1.44 16.89 0.98
C GLU A 227 -1.51 16.89 2.51
N PHE A 228 -2.54 16.29 3.11
CA PHE A 228 -2.65 16.14 4.55
C PHE A 228 -1.64 15.12 5.12
N TYR A 229 -1.55 13.94 4.50
CA TYR A 229 -0.69 12.84 4.96
C TYR A 229 0.79 13.16 4.87
N THR A 230 1.24 13.90 3.86
CA THR A 230 2.63 14.36 3.78
C THR A 230 3.04 15.24 4.96
N VAL A 231 2.15 16.15 5.40
CA VAL A 231 2.42 17.00 6.57
C VAL A 231 2.41 16.15 7.85
N MET A 232 1.47 15.22 7.99
CA MET A 232 1.43 14.26 9.10
C MET A 232 2.70 13.42 9.17
N LEU A 233 3.11 12.79 8.07
CA LEU A 233 4.31 11.97 7.97
C LEU A 233 5.57 12.79 8.26
N GLY A 234 5.64 14.05 7.83
CA GLY A 234 6.72 14.96 8.20
C GLY A 234 6.84 15.20 9.71
N PHE A 235 5.72 15.39 10.43
CA PHE A 235 5.73 15.49 11.90
C PHE A 235 6.11 14.17 12.57
N VAL A 236 5.64 13.04 12.04
CA VAL A 236 5.97 11.71 12.56
C VAL A 236 7.46 11.43 12.39
N ASN A 237 8.02 11.64 11.20
CA ASN A 237 9.44 11.51 10.92
C ASN A 237 10.27 12.43 11.80
N PHE A 238 9.90 13.72 11.92
CA PHE A 238 10.59 14.64 12.82
C PHE A 238 10.67 14.09 14.24
N ARG A 239 9.55 13.62 14.80
CA ARG A 239 9.52 13.09 16.17
C ARG A 239 10.27 11.75 16.29
N LEU A 240 10.19 10.89 15.28
CA LEU A 240 10.89 9.60 15.22
C LEU A 240 12.41 9.80 15.22
N TYR A 241 12.92 10.68 14.36
CA TYR A 241 14.34 10.98 14.27
C TYR A 241 14.89 11.58 15.57
N HIS A 242 14.16 12.53 16.17
CA HIS A 242 14.56 13.07 17.47
C HIS A 242 14.52 12.02 18.59
N SER A 243 13.61 11.05 18.54
CA SER A 243 13.62 9.94 19.51
C SER A 243 14.77 8.95 19.31
N LEU A 244 15.35 8.89 18.11
CA LEU A 244 16.50 8.07 17.76
C LEU A 244 17.83 8.86 17.82
N ASN A 245 17.82 10.10 18.31
CA ASN A 245 18.97 11.01 18.34
C ASN A 245 19.61 11.28 16.96
N LEU A 246 18.81 11.25 15.90
CA LEU A 246 19.23 11.54 14.52
C LEU A 246 18.89 12.98 14.14
N TYR A 247 19.69 13.57 13.24
CA TYR A 247 19.38 14.88 12.66
C TYR A 247 18.17 14.80 11.72
N TYR A 248 17.30 15.80 11.78
CA TYR A 248 16.18 15.95 10.83
C TYR A 248 16.22 17.34 10.17
N PRO A 249 16.16 17.46 8.83
CA PRO A 249 16.21 16.39 7.82
C PRO A 249 17.46 15.49 7.92
N PRO A 250 17.40 14.23 7.44
CA PRO A 250 18.52 13.28 7.57
C PRO A 250 19.79 13.82 6.93
N LYS A 251 20.90 13.64 7.64
CA LYS A 251 22.26 13.87 7.12
C LYS A 251 23.01 12.54 7.14
N PHE A 252 23.84 12.28 6.14
CA PHE A 252 24.71 11.10 6.13
C PHE A 252 26.02 11.39 6.82
N SER A 253 26.58 10.39 7.50
CA SER A 253 27.91 10.49 8.14
C SER A 253 29.04 10.60 7.11
N ALA A 254 28.84 10.04 5.90
CA ALA A 254 29.82 9.98 4.82
C ALA A 254 29.90 11.26 3.98
N VAL A 255 29.93 12.43 4.63
CA VAL A 255 30.18 13.73 3.98
C VAL A 255 31.61 14.24 4.25
N THR A 256 32.44 13.56 5.05
CA THR A 256 33.73 14.17 5.42
C THR A 256 34.94 13.78 4.57
N GLN A 257 34.97 12.66 3.82
CA GLN A 257 36.20 12.30 3.09
C GLN A 257 35.90 11.57 1.77
N SER A 258 36.56 12.04 0.70
CA SER A 258 36.72 11.51 -0.67
C SER A 258 35.50 11.45 -1.59
N ASP A 259 35.12 12.59 -2.18
CA ASP A 259 34.72 12.68 -3.60
C ASP A 259 34.67 14.14 -4.03
N SER A 260 35.84 14.74 -4.20
CA SER A 260 36.03 16.11 -4.72
C SER A 260 35.71 16.26 -6.22
N GLU A 261 35.08 15.27 -6.86
CA GLU A 261 34.85 15.25 -8.30
C GLU A 261 33.37 15.32 -8.74
N LYS A 262 32.41 15.53 -7.82
CA LYS A 262 30.98 15.72 -8.18
C LYS A 262 30.39 17.08 -7.78
N SER A 263 31.20 18.14 -7.82
CA SER A 263 30.74 19.53 -7.57
C SER A 263 29.72 20.08 -8.60
N LEU A 264 29.25 19.27 -9.55
CA LEU A 264 28.26 19.66 -10.57
C LEU A 264 26.86 19.05 -10.35
N VAL A 265 26.67 18.23 -9.32
CA VAL A 265 25.35 17.68 -8.96
C VAL A 265 24.86 18.46 -7.74
N ASP A 266 23.63 19.00 -7.80
CA ASP A 266 22.99 19.66 -6.65
C ASP A 266 23.13 18.77 -5.41
N GLU A 267 23.73 19.30 -4.34
CA GLU A 267 23.97 18.54 -3.10
C GLU A 267 22.66 17.93 -2.55
N GLU A 268 21.53 18.62 -2.74
CA GLU A 268 20.21 18.13 -2.36
C GLU A 268 19.76 16.91 -3.17
N VAL A 269 20.05 16.88 -4.48
CA VAL A 269 19.73 15.74 -5.35
C VAL A 269 20.62 14.55 -5.00
N PHE A 270 21.90 14.81 -4.78
CA PHE A 270 22.86 13.78 -4.37
C PHE A 270 22.49 13.17 -3.01
N VAL A 271 22.15 14.00 -2.02
CA VAL A 271 21.65 13.53 -0.72
C VAL A 271 20.35 12.77 -0.90
N SER A 272 19.41 13.24 -1.73
CA SER A 272 18.15 12.51 -2.01
C SER A 272 18.37 11.16 -2.69
N GLU A 273 19.37 11.03 -3.55
CA GLU A 273 19.73 9.76 -4.20
C GLU A 273 20.40 8.80 -3.21
N ARG A 274 21.19 9.32 -2.26
CA ARG A 274 21.76 8.50 -1.16
C ARG A 274 20.72 8.11 -0.11
N VAL A 275 19.74 8.98 0.17
CA VAL A 275 18.50 8.62 0.90
C VAL A 275 17.77 7.51 0.17
N ALA A 276 17.68 7.57 -1.17
CA ALA A 276 17.10 6.50 -1.96
C ALA A 276 17.92 5.20 -1.96
N ALA A 277 19.23 5.26 -1.70
CA ALA A 277 20.08 4.08 -1.69
C ALA A 277 19.87 3.18 -0.46
N LEU A 278 19.31 3.68 0.65
CA LEU A 278 19.06 2.96 1.92
C LEU A 278 20.28 2.24 2.57
N ASN A 279 21.42 2.19 1.89
CA ASN A 279 22.58 1.40 2.25
C ASN A 279 23.50 2.12 3.24
N PHE A 280 23.57 3.45 3.17
CA PHE A 280 24.43 4.25 4.03
C PHE A 280 23.79 4.52 5.40
N PRO A 281 24.56 4.38 6.51
CA PRO A 281 24.08 4.76 7.83
C PRO A 281 23.94 6.28 7.97
N LEU A 282 23.02 6.72 8.84
CA LEU A 282 22.74 8.13 9.10
C LEU A 282 23.70 8.73 10.15
N ALA A 283 23.87 10.05 10.10
CA ALA A 283 24.62 10.79 11.11
C ALA A 283 23.81 10.91 12.41
N LYS A 284 24.42 10.50 13.52
CA LYS A 284 23.86 10.60 14.87
C LYS A 284 24.30 11.92 15.52
N THR A 285 23.42 12.50 16.35
CA THR A 285 23.67 13.75 17.10
C THR A 285 24.53 13.50 18.34
N SER A 286 24.47 12.28 18.88
CA SER A 286 25.31 11.80 19.98
C SER A 286 26.03 10.53 19.56
N ASN A 287 27.32 10.43 19.90
CA ASN A 287 28.16 9.23 19.68
C ASN A 287 27.92 8.15 20.74
N THR A 288 26.84 8.22 21.50
CA THR A 288 26.42 7.10 22.33
C THR A 288 26.09 5.94 21.41
N GLU A 289 26.97 4.94 21.40
CA GLU A 289 26.58 3.58 21.10
C GLU A 289 25.27 3.35 21.85
N THR A 290 24.24 2.94 21.13
CA THR A 290 23.02 2.49 21.76
C THR A 290 23.41 1.24 22.53
N ASP A 291 23.91 1.44 23.75
CA ASP A 291 23.92 0.44 24.80
C ASP A 291 22.54 -0.20 24.72
N GLU A 292 22.55 -1.51 24.49
CA GLU A 292 21.35 -2.31 24.61
C GLU A 292 20.64 -1.83 25.85
N CYS A 293 19.44 -1.25 25.74
CA CYS A 293 18.66 -0.96 26.92
C CYS A 293 18.46 -2.30 27.63
N GLU A 294 19.29 -2.56 28.63
CA GLU A 294 19.08 -3.62 29.60
C GLU A 294 17.66 -3.37 30.11
N LEU A 295 16.79 -4.34 29.88
CA LEU A 295 15.44 -4.26 30.39
C LEU A 295 15.59 -4.22 31.90
N ASP A 296 15.23 -3.10 32.53
CA ASP A 296 15.16 -2.99 33.99
C ASP A 296 14.37 -4.19 34.51
N GLU A 297 14.99 -4.96 35.41
CA GLU A 297 14.34 -6.03 36.15
C GLU A 297 13.32 -5.42 37.12
N PHE A 298 12.16 -5.03 36.61
CA PHE A 298 11.02 -4.73 37.45
C PHE A 298 10.52 -6.04 38.05
N ASN A 299 10.81 -6.22 39.34
CA ASN A 299 10.31 -7.30 40.17
C ASN A 299 8.81 -7.05 40.47
N MET A 300 7.96 -7.17 39.46
CA MET A 300 6.51 -7.06 39.63
C MET A 300 5.97 -8.38 40.19
N GLU A 301 5.36 -8.34 41.36
CA GLU A 301 4.58 -9.46 41.92
C GLU A 301 3.34 -9.71 41.04
N GLY A 302 3.45 -10.63 40.08
CA GLY A 302 2.33 -11.10 39.24
C GLY A 302 2.74 -12.21 38.26
N ASP A 303 1.87 -13.23 38.11
CA ASP A 303 1.90 -14.40 37.22
C ASP A 303 3.25 -14.69 36.51
N ALA A 304 4.10 -15.53 37.11
CA ALA A 304 5.43 -15.90 36.60
C ALA A 304 5.42 -16.44 35.15
N GLU A 305 4.35 -17.10 34.73
CA GLU A 305 4.21 -17.67 33.39
C GLU A 305 4.16 -16.59 32.30
N LYS A 306 3.36 -15.53 32.48
CA LYS A 306 3.26 -14.42 31.52
C LYS A 306 4.56 -13.64 31.42
N LEU A 307 5.29 -13.50 32.53
CA LEU A 307 6.58 -12.83 32.55
C LEU A 307 7.63 -13.64 31.77
N GLU A 308 7.61 -14.96 31.88
CA GLU A 308 8.53 -15.84 31.15
C GLU A 308 8.23 -15.87 29.65
N GLU A 309 6.96 -15.82 29.26
CA GLU A 309 6.54 -15.66 27.86
C GLU A 309 7.02 -14.34 27.27
N LEU A 310 6.82 -13.22 27.96
CA LEU A 310 7.31 -11.90 27.55
C LEU A 310 8.84 -11.86 27.42
N ARG A 311 9.56 -12.54 28.32
CA ARG A 311 11.04 -12.67 28.24
C ARG A 311 11.45 -13.45 26.99
N LYS A 312 10.83 -14.60 26.71
CA LYS A 312 11.09 -15.41 25.51
C LYS A 312 10.78 -14.61 24.24
N GLU A 313 9.73 -13.81 24.23
CA GLU A 313 9.41 -12.92 23.11
C GLU A 313 10.44 -11.82 22.93
N ALA A 314 10.88 -11.17 24.02
CA ALA A 314 11.92 -10.15 23.97
C ALA A 314 13.25 -10.71 23.46
N GLU A 315 13.64 -11.92 23.86
CA GLU A 315 14.81 -12.62 23.34
C GLU A 315 14.70 -12.92 21.85
N LYS A 316 13.54 -13.41 21.39
CA LYS A 316 13.28 -13.63 19.96
C LYS A 316 13.39 -12.32 19.17
N VAL A 317 12.92 -11.20 19.72
CA VAL A 317 13.05 -9.88 19.10
C VAL A 317 14.51 -9.41 19.08
N LYS A 318 15.29 -9.67 20.14
CA LYS A 318 16.73 -9.38 20.15
C LYS A 318 17.47 -10.16 19.06
N LYS A 319 17.20 -11.47 18.93
CA LYS A 319 17.77 -12.31 17.86
C LYS A 319 17.38 -11.80 16.47
N LEU A 320 16.13 -11.40 16.28
CA LEU A 320 15.64 -10.83 15.03
C LEU A 320 16.45 -9.57 14.64
N LYS A 321 16.69 -8.64 15.57
CA LYS A 321 17.46 -7.40 15.31
C LYS A 321 18.91 -7.62 14.85
N THR A 322 19.47 -8.81 15.08
CA THR A 322 20.84 -9.19 14.72
C THR A 322 20.91 -10.34 13.72
N LEU A 323 19.78 -10.73 13.12
CA LEU A 323 19.65 -11.92 12.28
C LEU A 323 20.69 -12.01 11.14
N PHE A 324 20.98 -10.88 10.49
CA PHE A 324 21.94 -10.82 9.38
C PHE A 324 23.27 -10.15 9.74
N LYS A 325 23.55 -9.97 11.04
CA LYS A 325 24.79 -9.31 11.49
C LYS A 325 26.01 -10.11 11.02
N GLY A 326 26.89 -9.47 10.24
CA GLY A 326 28.10 -10.08 9.69
C GLY A 326 27.90 -10.85 8.38
N LEU A 327 26.68 -10.90 7.84
CA LEU A 327 26.45 -11.42 6.49
C LEU A 327 26.61 -10.31 5.46
N LYS A 328 27.39 -10.62 4.41
CA LYS A 328 27.54 -9.79 3.22
C LYS A 328 26.71 -10.39 2.09
N ILE A 329 25.66 -9.68 1.72
CA ILE A 329 24.67 -10.12 0.73
C ILE A 329 24.83 -9.28 -0.55
N PHE A 330 25.02 -9.95 -1.68
CA PHE A 330 25.09 -9.31 -2.99
C PHE A 330 23.78 -9.52 -3.75
N LEU A 331 23.19 -8.43 -4.28
CA LEU A 331 21.93 -8.46 -5.03
C LEU A 331 22.20 -8.37 -6.53
N ASN A 332 21.64 -9.32 -7.29
CA ASN A 332 21.71 -9.30 -8.75
C ASN A 332 20.67 -8.36 -9.39
N ARG A 333 20.86 -8.04 -10.67
CA ARG A 333 20.09 -7.02 -11.42
C ARG A 333 18.59 -7.32 -11.55
N GLU A 334 18.19 -8.60 -11.55
CA GLU A 334 16.76 -8.97 -11.69
C GLU A 334 15.95 -8.69 -10.43
N VAL A 335 16.61 -8.73 -9.27
CA VAL A 335 15.94 -8.85 -7.99
C VAL A 335 15.45 -7.48 -7.51
N PRO A 336 14.24 -7.37 -6.93
CA PRO A 336 13.71 -6.10 -6.42
C PRO A 336 14.57 -5.56 -5.27
N ARG A 337 15.42 -4.58 -5.58
CA ARG A 337 16.43 -4.04 -4.67
C ARG A 337 15.87 -3.31 -3.44
N GLU A 338 14.91 -2.41 -3.64
CA GLU A 338 14.44 -1.50 -2.59
C GLU A 338 13.86 -2.24 -1.37
N PRO A 339 12.91 -3.20 -1.53
CA PRO A 339 12.40 -3.96 -0.40
C PRO A 339 13.48 -4.85 0.23
N LEU A 340 14.37 -5.47 -0.55
CA LEU A 340 15.41 -6.35 0.00
C LEU A 340 16.49 -5.58 0.77
N VAL A 341 16.98 -4.46 0.23
CA VAL A 341 17.93 -3.59 0.93
C VAL A 341 17.32 -3.13 2.24
N PHE A 342 16.06 -2.69 2.22
CA PHE A 342 15.35 -2.28 3.44
C PHE A 342 15.32 -3.40 4.49
N ILE A 343 14.91 -4.61 4.10
CA ILE A 343 14.83 -5.78 4.99
C ILE A 343 16.21 -6.13 5.56
N ILE A 344 17.22 -6.33 4.70
CA ILE A 344 18.54 -6.79 5.12
C ILE A 344 19.20 -5.77 6.07
N ARG A 345 19.07 -4.47 5.75
CA ARG A 345 19.62 -3.39 6.59
C ARG A 345 18.91 -3.30 7.94
N CYS A 346 17.59 -3.50 8.01
CA CYS A 346 16.85 -3.53 9.27
C CYS A 346 17.37 -4.61 10.24
N PHE A 347 17.88 -5.72 9.72
CA PHE A 347 18.40 -6.84 10.50
C PHE A 347 19.94 -6.87 10.61
N GLY A 348 20.60 -5.78 10.21
CA GLY A 348 22.03 -5.56 10.43
C GLY A 348 22.96 -6.22 9.40
N GLY A 349 22.43 -6.65 8.26
CA GLY A 349 23.25 -7.16 7.15
C GLY A 349 23.88 -6.05 6.31
N GLU A 350 24.96 -6.40 5.62
CA GLU A 350 25.62 -5.56 4.62
C GLU A 350 25.12 -5.96 3.23
N VAL A 351 24.71 -4.97 2.45
CA VAL A 351 24.17 -5.19 1.11
C VAL A 351 25.00 -4.46 0.08
N SER A 352 25.19 -5.09 -1.06
CA SER A 352 25.69 -4.41 -2.25
C SER A 352 25.07 -4.91 -3.53
N TRP A 353 25.34 -4.16 -4.59
CA TRP A 353 24.95 -4.44 -5.96
C TRP A 353 26.02 -3.88 -6.88
N ASP A 354 25.89 -4.18 -8.17
CA ASP A 354 26.83 -3.74 -9.19
C ASP A 354 26.90 -2.20 -9.31
N LYS A 355 28.13 -1.65 -9.28
CA LYS A 355 28.43 -0.20 -9.28
C LYS A 355 27.78 0.55 -10.43
N ASP A 356 27.74 -0.08 -11.60
CA ASP A 356 27.21 0.54 -12.83
C ASP A 356 25.70 0.68 -12.82
N MET A 357 24.99 -0.09 -11.98
CA MET A 357 23.53 -0.12 -11.99
C MET A 357 22.92 1.04 -11.19
N PHE A 358 23.47 1.33 -10.01
CA PHE A 358 22.92 2.37 -9.15
C PHE A 358 23.91 2.89 -8.11
N ILE A 359 23.73 4.15 -7.70
CA ILE A 359 24.57 4.81 -6.71
C ILE A 359 24.31 4.19 -5.33
N GLY A 360 25.37 3.93 -4.57
CA GLY A 360 25.28 3.39 -3.21
C GLY A 360 25.71 1.94 -3.04
N SER A 361 26.37 1.37 -4.05
CA SER A 361 27.16 0.14 -3.91
C SER A 361 28.35 0.36 -2.96
N THR A 362 28.57 -0.59 -2.07
CA THR A 362 29.65 -0.63 -1.07
C THR A 362 30.81 -1.55 -1.49
N PHE A 363 30.53 -2.69 -2.11
CA PHE A 363 31.50 -3.71 -2.53
C PHE A 363 31.10 -4.32 -3.88
N ASP A 364 32.10 -4.81 -4.62
CA ASP A 364 31.92 -5.34 -5.98
C ASP A 364 31.61 -6.83 -6.01
N GLU A 365 31.10 -7.32 -7.14
CA GLU A 365 30.83 -8.75 -7.36
C GLU A 365 32.08 -9.64 -7.22
N ASN A 366 33.30 -9.09 -7.35
CA ASN A 366 34.53 -9.86 -7.25
C ASN A 366 35.07 -10.02 -5.81
N ASP A 367 34.39 -9.46 -4.80
CA ASP A 367 34.84 -9.53 -3.41
C ASP A 367 34.62 -10.94 -2.81
N GLU A 368 35.69 -11.59 -2.36
CA GLU A 368 35.65 -12.93 -1.75
C GLU A 368 34.91 -12.96 -0.39
N SER A 369 34.74 -11.81 0.26
CA SER A 369 34.06 -11.71 1.56
C SER A 369 32.53 -11.82 1.49
N ILE A 370 31.96 -11.88 0.28
CA ILE A 370 30.52 -12.08 0.06
C ILE A 370 30.13 -13.50 0.49
N THR A 371 29.11 -13.62 1.35
CA THR A 371 28.63 -14.92 1.83
C THR A 371 27.45 -15.43 1.02
N HIS A 372 26.49 -14.55 0.70
CA HIS A 372 25.28 -14.90 -0.04
C HIS A 372 25.09 -14.01 -1.26
N GLN A 373 24.71 -14.61 -2.38
CA GLN A 373 24.37 -13.91 -3.62
C GLN A 373 22.92 -14.23 -3.98
N ILE A 374 22.07 -13.20 -4.02
CA ILE A 374 20.64 -13.35 -4.28
C ILE A 374 20.38 -13.28 -5.77
N VAL A 375 19.81 -14.35 -6.34
CA VAL A 375 19.58 -14.48 -7.78
C VAL A 375 18.23 -15.13 -8.07
N ASP A 376 17.55 -14.64 -9.12
CA ASP A 376 16.22 -15.10 -9.56
C ASP A 376 16.27 -15.58 -11.03
N ARG A 377 17.40 -16.19 -11.42
CA ARG A 377 17.60 -16.81 -12.74
C ARG A 377 17.70 -18.32 -12.60
N PRO A 378 17.24 -19.08 -13.60
CA PRO A 378 17.35 -20.55 -13.60
C PRO A 378 18.80 -21.05 -13.71
N SER A 379 19.72 -20.24 -14.24
CA SER A 379 21.14 -20.57 -14.34
C SER A 379 22.00 -19.31 -14.32
N ILE A 380 23.24 -19.45 -13.84
CA ILE A 380 24.24 -18.38 -13.80
C ILE A 380 25.51 -18.90 -14.48
N ASP A 381 26.12 -18.06 -15.32
CA ASP A 381 27.32 -18.41 -16.10
C ASP A 381 28.60 -18.47 -15.24
N LYS A 382 28.68 -17.64 -14.18
CA LYS A 382 29.82 -17.57 -13.26
C LYS A 382 29.37 -17.86 -11.83
N GLN A 383 29.94 -18.89 -11.23
CA GLN A 383 29.70 -19.25 -9.83
C GLN A 383 31.01 -19.27 -9.06
N TYR A 384 31.00 -18.67 -7.87
CA TYR A 384 32.09 -18.71 -6.91
C TYR A 384 31.80 -19.78 -5.86
N ILE A 385 32.79 -20.65 -5.60
CA ILE A 385 32.65 -21.77 -4.65
C ILE A 385 32.46 -21.27 -3.21
N SER A 386 32.98 -20.09 -2.88
CA SER A 386 32.90 -19.49 -1.54
C SER A 386 31.51 -18.93 -1.19
N ARG A 387 30.54 -18.95 -2.12
CA ARG A 387 29.26 -18.23 -1.99
C ARG A 387 28.06 -19.14 -2.09
N TYR A 388 27.03 -18.80 -1.33
CA TYR A 388 25.71 -19.42 -1.48
C TYR A 388 24.83 -18.63 -2.44
N TYR A 389 24.39 -19.28 -3.50
CA TYR A 389 23.47 -18.71 -4.49
C TYR A 389 22.03 -19.06 -4.13
N VAL A 390 21.29 -18.09 -3.59
CA VAL A 390 19.94 -18.32 -3.06
C VAL A 390 18.90 -17.42 -3.71
N GLN A 391 17.66 -17.88 -3.76
CA GLN A 391 16.53 -17.11 -4.27
C GLN A 391 16.05 -16.07 -3.24
N PRO A 392 15.46 -14.94 -3.68
CA PRO A 392 15.06 -13.84 -2.79
C PRO A 392 14.04 -14.25 -1.71
N GLN A 393 13.26 -15.30 -1.96
CA GLN A 393 12.29 -15.83 -1.00
C GLN A 393 12.93 -16.20 0.35
N TRP A 394 14.18 -16.70 0.35
CA TRP A 394 14.91 -17.05 1.56
C TRP A 394 14.97 -15.91 2.58
N ILE A 395 15.15 -14.66 2.11
CA ILE A 395 15.21 -13.49 3.00
C ILE A 395 13.86 -13.27 3.69
N PHE A 396 12.75 -13.37 2.95
CA PHE A 396 11.41 -13.17 3.50
C PHE A 396 11.05 -14.24 4.52
N ASP A 397 11.35 -15.49 4.21
CA ASP A 397 11.01 -16.63 5.05
C ASP A 397 11.88 -16.66 6.33
N CYS A 398 13.18 -16.33 6.24
CA CYS A 398 14.06 -16.16 7.41
C CYS A 398 13.55 -15.11 8.40
N VAL A 399 13.07 -13.98 7.88
CA VAL A 399 12.55 -12.89 8.73
C VAL A 399 11.27 -13.30 9.45
N ASN A 400 10.36 -13.99 8.76
CA ASN A 400 9.11 -14.45 9.35
C ASN A 400 9.33 -15.60 10.35
N ALA A 401 10.25 -16.52 10.05
CA ALA A 401 10.66 -17.58 10.96
C ALA A 401 11.45 -17.05 12.17
N ARG A 402 12.00 -15.84 12.06
CA ARG A 402 12.91 -15.21 13.05
C ARG A 402 14.19 -16.02 13.29
N ASP A 403 14.59 -16.80 12.30
CA ASP A 403 15.76 -17.69 12.34
C ASP A 403 16.36 -17.84 10.93
N LEU A 404 17.65 -18.20 10.85
CA LEU A 404 18.33 -18.43 9.59
C LEU A 404 17.96 -19.82 9.05
N LEU A 405 17.11 -19.83 8.03
CA LEU A 405 16.66 -21.08 7.41
C LEU A 405 17.78 -21.74 6.59
N PRO A 406 17.81 -23.08 6.49
CA PRO A 406 18.75 -23.79 5.64
C PRO A 406 18.64 -23.35 4.17
N VAL A 407 19.77 -22.97 3.57
CA VAL A 407 19.84 -22.45 2.19
C VAL A 407 19.50 -23.50 1.13
N ASN A 408 19.64 -24.79 1.44
CA ASN A 408 19.50 -25.89 0.49
C ASN A 408 18.15 -25.90 -0.24
N LYS A 409 17.06 -25.51 0.45
CA LYS A 409 15.70 -25.47 -0.11
C LYS A 409 15.46 -24.27 -1.03
N TYR A 410 16.39 -23.31 -1.05
CA TYR A 410 16.27 -22.04 -1.76
C TYR A 410 17.37 -21.86 -2.81
N PHE A 411 18.10 -22.92 -3.15
CA PHE A 411 19.08 -22.88 -4.22
C PHE A 411 18.42 -22.64 -5.58
N ILE A 412 19.24 -22.23 -6.53
CA ILE A 412 18.80 -21.96 -7.90
C ILE A 412 18.29 -23.26 -8.54
N GLY A 413 17.10 -23.21 -9.12
CA GLY A 413 16.50 -24.33 -9.85
C GLY A 413 15.75 -25.33 -8.96
N GLU A 414 15.84 -25.22 -7.64
CA GLU A 414 15.05 -26.01 -6.71
C GLU A 414 13.60 -25.50 -6.60
N VAL A 415 12.69 -26.42 -6.24
CA VAL A 415 11.29 -26.07 -5.97
C VAL A 415 11.22 -25.40 -4.60
N LEU A 416 10.85 -24.12 -4.60
CA LEU A 416 10.75 -23.32 -3.40
C LEU A 416 9.63 -23.81 -2.48
N PRO A 417 9.81 -23.72 -1.15
CA PRO A 417 8.73 -23.96 -0.21
C PRO A 417 7.61 -22.92 -0.39
N PRO A 418 6.36 -23.23 0.00
CA PRO A 418 5.26 -22.27 -0.08
C PRO A 418 5.51 -21.02 0.76
N HIS A 419 5.30 -19.84 0.18
CA HIS A 419 5.43 -18.57 0.88
C HIS A 419 4.14 -18.25 1.66
N LEU A 420 4.13 -18.54 2.96
CA LEU A 420 2.96 -18.36 3.82
C LEU A 420 2.85 -16.95 4.39
N SER A 421 1.62 -16.45 4.50
CA SER A 421 1.34 -15.17 5.13
C SER A 421 1.57 -15.23 6.65
N PRO A 422 2.40 -14.35 7.23
CA PRO A 422 2.64 -14.30 8.66
C PRO A 422 1.54 -13.53 9.43
N PHE A 423 0.51 -13.03 8.72
CA PHE A 423 -0.61 -12.25 9.25
C PHE A 423 -1.82 -13.14 9.59
N ILE A 424 -1.59 -14.18 10.38
CA ILE A 424 -2.67 -15.05 10.87
C ILE A 424 -3.24 -14.41 12.15
N ASP A 425 -4.53 -14.09 12.15
CA ASP A 425 -5.26 -13.63 13.33
C ASP A 425 -5.58 -14.86 14.20
N PRO A 426 -4.97 -15.04 15.39
CA PRO A 426 -5.24 -16.21 16.24
C PRO A 426 -6.66 -16.21 16.83
N GLU A 427 -7.35 -15.06 16.83
CA GLU A 427 -8.71 -14.91 17.39
C GLU A 427 -9.84 -15.18 16.38
N LYS A 428 -9.52 -15.32 15.08
CA LYS A 428 -10.52 -15.64 14.05
C LYS A 428 -10.42 -17.12 13.67
N ASP A 429 -11.20 -17.94 14.35
CA ASP A 429 -11.31 -19.41 14.14
C ASP A 429 -11.72 -19.84 12.71
N GLN A 430 -12.12 -18.90 11.84
CA GLN A 430 -12.59 -19.16 10.47
C GLN A 430 -11.70 -18.53 9.40
N GLN A 431 -10.38 -18.52 9.60
CA GLN A 431 -9.45 -18.09 8.57
C GLN A 431 -9.09 -19.31 7.69
N TYR A 432 -9.32 -19.21 6.37
CA TYR A 432 -8.87 -20.20 5.40
C TYR A 432 -7.37 -20.43 5.58
N ILE A 433 -7.01 -21.61 6.09
CA ILE A 433 -5.64 -22.10 6.14
C ILE A 433 -5.41 -22.74 4.76
N PRO A 434 -4.53 -22.18 3.92
CA PRO A 434 -4.24 -22.77 2.62
C PRO A 434 -3.85 -24.25 2.78
N PRO A 435 -4.28 -25.14 1.87
CA PRO A 435 -3.93 -26.57 1.90
C PRO A 435 -2.41 -26.80 2.04
N GLU A 436 -1.60 -25.91 1.48
CA GLU A 436 -0.15 -25.89 1.56
C GLU A 436 0.41 -25.67 2.98
N ALA A 437 -0.29 -24.89 3.83
CA ALA A 437 0.07 -24.73 5.24
C ALA A 437 -0.31 -25.95 6.08
N ARG A 438 -1.34 -26.71 5.68
CA ARG A 438 -1.70 -28.01 6.27
C ARG A 438 -0.75 -29.13 5.84
N ALA A 439 -0.19 -29.05 4.63
CA ALA A 439 0.80 -29.99 4.10
C ALA A 439 2.10 -30.04 4.91
N ILE A 440 2.40 -28.99 5.69
CA ILE A 440 3.53 -28.98 6.63
C ILE A 440 3.27 -29.91 7.83
N TYR A 441 2.00 -30.19 8.15
CA TYR A 441 1.57 -30.94 9.33
C TYR A 441 1.15 -32.39 9.04
N ASP A 442 0.55 -32.71 7.89
CA ASP A 442 0.20 -34.11 7.55
C ASP A 442 -0.02 -34.36 6.03
N GLU A 443 0.63 -35.38 5.48
CA GLU A 443 0.59 -35.73 4.03
C GLU A 443 -0.67 -36.55 3.64
N ASN A 444 -1.29 -37.24 4.60
CA ASN A 444 -2.46 -38.11 4.38
C ASN A 444 -3.81 -37.37 4.29
N GLU A 445 -3.92 -36.15 4.84
CA GLU A 445 -5.16 -35.36 4.78
C GLU A 445 -5.34 -34.66 3.42
N LEU A 446 -4.26 -34.51 2.65
CA LEU A 446 -4.21 -33.88 1.33
C LEU A 446 -5.03 -34.66 0.28
N GLU A 447 -4.99 -36.00 0.33
CA GLU A 447 -5.77 -36.85 -0.57
C GLU A 447 -7.27 -36.87 -0.26
N GLN A 448 -7.65 -36.65 1.01
CA GLN A 448 -9.05 -36.57 1.42
C GLN A 448 -9.66 -35.22 1.08
N HIS A 449 -8.90 -34.13 1.21
CA HIS A 449 -9.38 -32.79 0.91
C HIS A 449 -9.48 -32.51 -0.60
N HIS A 450 -8.60 -33.07 -1.44
CA HIS A 450 -8.76 -33.00 -2.91
C HIS A 450 -9.98 -33.75 -3.43
N LYS A 451 -10.49 -34.74 -2.68
CA LYS A 451 -11.79 -35.37 -3.00
C LYS A 451 -12.95 -34.47 -2.62
N LEU A 452 -12.87 -33.77 -1.48
CA LEU A 452 -13.89 -32.84 -1.02
C LEU A 452 -13.95 -31.55 -1.86
N GLU A 453 -12.82 -31.02 -2.34
CA GLU A 453 -12.78 -29.85 -3.24
C GLU A 453 -13.48 -30.11 -4.58
N ASN A 454 -13.31 -31.31 -5.15
CA ASN A 454 -14.05 -31.70 -6.36
C ASN A 454 -15.57 -31.79 -6.13
N ASP A 455 -15.99 -32.18 -4.92
CA ASP A 455 -17.41 -32.25 -4.54
C ASP A 455 -17.99 -30.85 -4.21
N GLU A 456 -17.19 -29.93 -3.64
CA GLU A 456 -17.59 -28.54 -3.35
C GLU A 456 -17.66 -27.68 -4.62
N ASP A 457 -16.73 -27.83 -5.57
CA ASP A 457 -16.76 -27.16 -6.87
C ASP A 457 -17.99 -27.58 -7.70
N GLU A 458 -18.42 -28.85 -7.60
CA GLU A 458 -19.68 -29.31 -8.20
C GLU A 458 -20.90 -28.67 -7.52
N ALA A 459 -20.91 -28.54 -6.19
CA ALA A 459 -22.00 -27.96 -5.43
C ALA A 459 -22.15 -26.42 -5.59
N GLU A 460 -21.04 -25.67 -5.67
CA GLU A 460 -21.07 -24.23 -5.95
C GLU A 460 -21.63 -23.92 -7.35
N SER A 461 -21.33 -24.79 -8.32
CA SER A 461 -21.86 -24.66 -9.69
C SER A 461 -23.38 -24.82 -9.76
N GLU A 462 -23.95 -25.71 -8.94
CA GLU A 462 -25.41 -25.92 -8.85
C GLU A 462 -26.11 -24.75 -8.14
N SER A 463 -25.50 -24.22 -7.07
CA SER A 463 -26.02 -23.06 -6.32
C SER A 463 -26.11 -21.79 -7.19
N GLU A 464 -25.07 -21.51 -7.97
CA GLU A 464 -25.09 -20.36 -8.89
C GLU A 464 -26.14 -20.48 -10.01
N GLU A 465 -26.41 -21.70 -10.49
CA GLU A 465 -27.48 -21.95 -11.46
C GLU A 465 -28.87 -21.71 -10.86
N GLU A 466 -29.08 -22.09 -9.60
CA GLU A 466 -30.34 -21.84 -8.89
C GLU A 466 -30.57 -20.35 -8.63
N GLU A 467 -29.55 -19.60 -8.19
CA GLU A 467 -29.67 -18.16 -7.99
C GLU A 467 -30.00 -17.42 -9.29
N LYS A 468 -29.35 -17.78 -10.40
CA LYS A 468 -29.64 -17.22 -11.74
C LYS A 468 -31.07 -17.55 -12.19
N ARG A 469 -31.59 -18.75 -11.87
CA ARG A 469 -33.01 -19.13 -12.11
C ARG A 469 -33.98 -18.32 -11.26
N GLN A 470 -33.65 -18.07 -9.99
CA GLN A 470 -34.45 -17.26 -9.08
C GLN A 470 -34.49 -15.79 -9.52
N GLU A 471 -33.34 -15.21 -9.90
CA GLU A 471 -33.24 -13.84 -10.40
C GLU A 471 -34.04 -13.66 -11.70
N PHE A 472 -34.00 -14.66 -12.59
CA PHE A 472 -34.82 -14.67 -13.80
C PHE A 472 -36.33 -14.68 -13.49
N ARG A 473 -36.78 -15.51 -12.55
CA ARG A 473 -38.19 -15.53 -12.08
C ARG A 473 -38.61 -14.20 -11.45
N LEU A 474 -37.72 -13.56 -10.69
CA LEU A 474 -37.98 -12.25 -10.08
C LEU A 474 -38.12 -11.15 -11.13
N ARG A 475 -37.23 -11.11 -12.13
CA ARG A 475 -37.35 -10.17 -13.27
C ARG A 475 -38.62 -10.39 -14.07
N GLU A 476 -39.03 -11.64 -14.29
CA GLU A 476 -40.29 -11.96 -14.99
C GLU A 476 -41.53 -11.45 -14.24
N LYS A 477 -41.49 -11.41 -12.90
CA LYS A 477 -42.57 -10.87 -12.04
C LYS A 477 -42.60 -9.34 -11.99
N MET A 478 -41.46 -8.66 -12.22
CA MET A 478 -41.38 -7.19 -12.24
C MET A 478 -41.87 -6.55 -13.55
N ILE A 479 -42.04 -7.33 -14.62
CA ILE A 479 -42.48 -6.83 -15.93
C ILE A 479 -44.00 -6.76 -16.00
N LYS A 480 -44.54 -5.60 -16.43
CA LYS A 480 -45.99 -5.40 -16.61
C LYS A 480 -46.57 -6.45 -17.58
N ARG A 481 -47.75 -7.00 -17.23
CA ARG A 481 -48.40 -8.16 -17.89
C ARG A 481 -48.49 -8.07 -19.43
N LYS A 482 -48.67 -6.86 -19.99
CA LYS A 482 -48.71 -6.62 -21.45
C LYS A 482 -47.41 -6.87 -22.20
N TYR A 483 -46.25 -6.84 -21.55
CA TYR A 483 -44.93 -6.99 -22.19
C TYR A 483 -44.26 -8.35 -21.88
N LYS A 484 -44.97 -9.23 -21.17
CA LYS A 484 -44.41 -10.50 -20.68
C LYS A 484 -44.07 -11.47 -21.82
N ASN A 485 -44.92 -11.54 -22.84
CA ASN A 485 -44.71 -12.42 -24.00
C ASN A 485 -43.55 -11.94 -24.89
N LEU A 486 -43.41 -10.63 -25.07
CA LEU A 486 -42.29 -10.04 -25.80
C LEU A 486 -40.95 -10.31 -25.09
N TYR A 487 -40.93 -10.18 -23.76
CA TYR A 487 -39.74 -10.48 -22.97
C TYR A 487 -39.35 -11.96 -23.05
N LYS A 488 -40.32 -12.89 -22.99
CA LYS A 488 -40.07 -14.33 -23.16
C LYS A 488 -39.44 -14.64 -24.52
N SER A 489 -40.04 -14.15 -25.61
CA SER A 489 -39.52 -14.32 -26.97
C SER A 489 -38.11 -13.74 -27.14
N MET A 490 -37.84 -12.57 -26.54
CA MET A 490 -36.51 -11.95 -26.58
C MET A 490 -35.44 -12.75 -25.83
N MET A 491 -35.81 -13.36 -24.69
CA MET A 491 -34.89 -14.19 -23.91
C MET A 491 -34.63 -15.54 -24.56
N GLU A 492 -35.63 -16.11 -25.21
CA GLU A 492 -35.52 -17.34 -25.99
C GLU A 492 -34.57 -17.15 -27.19
N GLY A 493 -34.74 -16.06 -27.95
CA GLY A 493 -33.81 -15.70 -29.03
C GLY A 493 -32.39 -15.39 -28.56
N LYS A 494 -32.21 -14.84 -27.34
CA LYS A 494 -30.87 -14.70 -26.72
C LYS A 494 -30.25 -16.07 -26.40
N LYS A 495 -31.05 -17.03 -25.90
CA LYS A 495 -30.58 -18.37 -25.54
C LYS A 495 -30.11 -19.13 -26.78
N GLU A 496 -30.82 -19.00 -27.91
CA GLU A 496 -30.42 -19.58 -29.19
C GLU A 496 -29.11 -18.99 -29.71
N ARG A 497 -28.95 -17.66 -29.72
CA ARG A 497 -27.69 -17.01 -30.12
C ARG A 497 -26.51 -17.43 -29.25
N SER A 498 -26.71 -17.57 -27.94
CA SER A 498 -25.67 -18.07 -27.03
C SER A 498 -25.27 -19.52 -27.35
N LYS A 499 -26.23 -20.39 -27.69
CA LYS A 499 -25.95 -21.76 -28.12
C LYS A 499 -25.17 -21.79 -29.45
N GLU A 500 -25.54 -20.95 -30.41
CA GLU A 500 -24.82 -20.82 -31.68
C GLU A 500 -23.37 -20.34 -31.47
N ILE A 501 -23.16 -19.30 -30.64
CA ILE A 501 -21.83 -18.80 -30.29
C ILE A 501 -20.99 -19.89 -29.62
N TRP A 502 -21.59 -20.67 -28.71
CA TRP A 502 -20.91 -21.78 -28.05
C TRP A 502 -20.53 -22.89 -29.04
N LEU A 503 -21.43 -23.28 -29.94
CA LEU A 503 -21.16 -24.24 -31.01
C LEU A 503 -20.03 -23.76 -31.95
N LEU A 504 -20.02 -22.48 -32.30
CA LEU A 504 -18.95 -21.84 -33.08
C LEU A 504 -17.60 -21.90 -32.35
N ARG A 505 -17.58 -21.59 -31.04
CA ARG A 505 -16.36 -21.70 -30.21
C ARG A 505 -15.86 -23.15 -30.10
N LYS A 506 -16.77 -24.12 -29.97
CA LYS A 506 -16.42 -25.54 -29.93
C LYS A 506 -15.83 -26.02 -31.26
N LYS A 507 -16.45 -25.63 -32.38
CA LYS A 507 -15.91 -25.91 -33.73
C LYS A 507 -14.53 -25.29 -33.94
N ARG A 508 -14.30 -24.06 -33.46
CA ARG A 508 -13.00 -23.38 -33.55
C ARG A 508 -11.92 -24.09 -32.75
N ARG A 509 -12.22 -24.54 -31.53
CA ARG A 509 -11.29 -25.34 -30.71
C ARG A 509 -10.87 -26.64 -31.41
N LEU A 510 -11.83 -27.38 -31.96
CA LEU A 510 -11.54 -28.62 -32.70
C LEU A 510 -10.69 -28.36 -33.96
N HIS A 511 -10.92 -27.23 -34.63
CA HIS A 511 -10.12 -26.81 -35.78
C HIS A 511 -8.68 -26.48 -35.37
N ASP A 512 -8.49 -25.71 -34.31
CA ASP A 512 -7.18 -25.30 -33.81
C ASP A 512 -6.37 -26.50 -33.29
N GLU A 513 -7.03 -27.48 -32.65
CA GLU A 513 -6.43 -28.75 -32.25
C GLU A 513 -6.01 -29.61 -33.46
N GLY A 514 -6.82 -29.63 -34.52
CA GLY A 514 -6.50 -30.30 -35.78
C GLY A 514 -5.28 -29.67 -36.48
N GLU A 515 -5.23 -28.34 -36.57
CA GLU A 515 -4.09 -27.56 -37.06
C GLU A 515 -2.81 -27.85 -36.27
N ALA A 516 -2.91 -27.90 -34.93
CA ALA A 516 -1.78 -28.18 -34.06
C ALA A 516 -1.24 -29.61 -34.26
N LYS A 517 -2.11 -30.60 -34.49
CA LYS A 517 -1.72 -31.97 -34.82
C LYS A 517 -1.00 -32.04 -36.17
N LYS A 518 -1.52 -31.39 -37.21
CA LYS A 518 -0.86 -31.30 -38.53
C LYS A 518 0.53 -30.66 -38.45
N LYS A 519 0.67 -29.53 -37.73
CA LYS A 519 1.97 -28.89 -37.50
C LYS A 519 2.97 -29.77 -36.73
N LYS A 520 2.49 -30.61 -35.81
CA LYS A 520 3.32 -31.60 -35.10
C LYS A 520 3.78 -32.73 -36.02
N GLU A 521 2.91 -33.20 -36.93
CA GLU A 521 3.25 -34.22 -37.92
C GLU A 521 4.25 -33.71 -38.95
N GLU A 522 4.06 -32.49 -39.48
CA GLU A 522 5.02 -31.83 -40.38
C GLU A 522 6.40 -31.65 -39.73
N LYS A 523 6.43 -31.25 -38.45
CA LYS A 523 7.69 -31.16 -37.68
C LYS A 523 8.36 -32.52 -37.49
N LYS A 524 7.59 -33.60 -37.29
CA LYS A 524 8.12 -34.97 -37.21
C LYS A 524 8.66 -35.45 -38.56
N GLN A 525 7.98 -35.13 -39.67
CA GLN A 525 8.44 -35.47 -41.01
C GLN A 525 9.72 -34.70 -41.39
N LYS A 526 9.79 -33.40 -41.09
CA LYS A 526 11.01 -32.61 -41.28
C LYS A 526 12.20 -33.13 -40.47
N LYS A 527 11.97 -33.54 -39.21
CA LYS A 527 13.00 -34.17 -38.37
C LYS A 527 13.48 -35.53 -38.92
N LYS A 528 12.58 -36.32 -39.53
CA LYS A 528 12.95 -37.58 -40.18
C LYS A 528 13.74 -37.34 -41.47
N ALA A 529 13.39 -36.34 -42.27
CA ALA A 529 14.14 -35.99 -43.48
C ALA A 529 15.58 -35.54 -43.15
N THR A 530 15.76 -34.70 -42.13
CA THR A 530 17.10 -34.24 -41.70
C THR A 530 17.97 -35.34 -41.06
N ALA A 531 17.38 -36.47 -40.66
CA ALA A 531 18.12 -37.60 -40.09
C ALA A 531 18.50 -38.67 -41.13
N VAL A 532 18.07 -38.50 -42.39
CA VAL A 532 18.42 -39.39 -43.51
C VAL A 532 19.52 -38.77 -44.38
N ASP A 533 19.71 -37.45 -44.32
CA ASP A 533 20.78 -36.70 -45.01
C ASP A 533 22.06 -36.50 -44.16
N ALA A 534 22.12 -37.10 -42.97
CA ALA A 534 23.30 -37.17 -42.11
C ALA A 534 23.68 -38.64 -41.89
#